data_AF-A0A291QZX8-F1
#
_entry.id   AF-A0A291QZX8-F1
#
_cell.length_a   1.000
_cell.length_b   1.000
_cell.length_c   1.000
_cell.angle_alpha   90.00
_cell.angle_beta   90.00
_cell.angle_gamma   90.00
#
_symmetry.space_group_name_H-M   'P 1'
#
loop_
_entity.id
_entity.type
_entity.pdbx_description
1 polymer ?
#
loop_
_entity_poly.entity_id
_entity_poly.type
_entity_poly.pdbx_seq_one_letter_code
_entity_poly.pdbx_strand_id
1 'polypeptide(L)'
;MVSRKDSAGKESGNTRSLVNETDYGADGSSELATKAASNIQSQWNAANGKTTIDDVEYSVSFVVTGIFDNSITADDIKNNTDIKNNYIKFTKSRIDVSYMDGVGSNTGEFLIKNVNDAKITTETHEFGHGYGLAHPTDTDLRGKGQPGIMYPRGTLVDAKYTYYPKKGNSAVDPTTGARSNTINPVYRKVTQQDINNLGLDKIKYDPNTGTGQLGKLSNIKH
;
A
#
# COMPACT_ATOMS: atom_id res chain seq x y z
N MET A 1 6.70 -7.84 -6.99
CA MET A 1 7.53 -7.87 -8.25
C MET A 1 6.94 -6.92 -9.26
N VAL A 2 7.72 -6.42 -10.21
CA VAL A 2 7.25 -5.59 -11.33
C VAL A 2 7.62 -6.23 -12.66
N SER A 3 6.79 -6.11 -13.70
CA SER A 3 7.05 -6.57 -15.07
C SER A 3 6.80 -5.46 -16.09
N ARG A 4 7.70 -5.29 -17.07
CA ARG A 4 7.51 -4.42 -18.25
C ARG A 4 6.97 -5.18 -19.47
N LYS A 5 6.86 -6.50 -19.38
CA LYS A 5 6.37 -7.36 -20.45
C LYS A 5 4.92 -7.80 -20.22
N ASP A 6 4.18 -7.96 -21.30
CA ASP A 6 2.83 -8.55 -21.28
C ASP A 6 2.89 -10.07 -21.02
N SER A 7 1.72 -10.71 -20.92
CA SER A 7 1.63 -12.17 -20.74
C SER A 7 2.21 -12.99 -21.90
N ALA A 8 2.52 -12.36 -23.04
CA ALA A 8 3.16 -12.97 -24.19
C ALA A 8 4.67 -12.67 -24.28
N GLY A 9 5.25 -11.98 -23.29
CA GLY A 9 6.68 -11.70 -23.22
C GLY A 9 7.16 -10.56 -24.12
N LYS A 10 6.25 -9.75 -24.67
CA LYS A 10 6.61 -8.53 -25.42
C LYS A 10 6.65 -7.34 -24.49
N GLU A 11 7.55 -6.39 -24.76
CA GLU A 11 7.47 -5.09 -24.09
C GLU A 11 6.08 -4.51 -24.30
N SER A 12 5.42 -4.19 -23.20
CA SER A 12 4.07 -3.66 -23.22
C SER A 12 4.14 -2.20 -22.85
N GLY A 13 3.29 -1.35 -23.42
CA GLY A 13 3.14 0.06 -22.96
C GLY A 13 2.63 0.18 -21.51
N ASN A 14 2.52 -0.94 -20.79
CA ASN A 14 2.14 -1.03 -19.39
C ASN A 14 3.25 -1.69 -18.56
N THR A 15 3.49 -1.15 -17.38
CA THR A 15 4.26 -1.82 -16.32
C THR A 15 3.27 -2.39 -15.29
N ARG A 16 3.48 -3.64 -14.87
CA ARG A 16 2.61 -4.34 -13.91
C ARG A 16 3.33 -4.60 -12.59
N SER A 17 2.81 -4.10 -11.47
CA SER A 17 3.16 -4.60 -10.14
C SER A 17 2.33 -5.85 -9.86
N LEU A 18 3.00 -6.99 -9.66
CA LEU A 18 2.39 -8.27 -9.36
C LEU A 18 2.60 -8.59 -7.88
N VAL A 19 1.49 -8.84 -7.17
CA VAL A 19 1.49 -9.22 -5.76
C VAL A 19 0.50 -10.35 -5.51
N ASN A 20 0.97 -11.36 -4.79
CA ASN A 20 0.17 -12.41 -4.17
C ASN A 20 0.09 -12.10 -2.67
N GLU A 21 -1.09 -11.81 -2.17
CA GLU A 21 -1.38 -11.64 -0.74
C GLU A 21 -1.96 -12.95 -0.22
N THR A 22 -1.22 -13.61 0.67
CA THR A 22 -1.66 -14.79 1.40
C THR A 22 -2.03 -14.38 2.82
N ASP A 23 -3.32 -14.35 3.07
CA ASP A 23 -3.89 -14.00 4.36
C ASP A 23 -4.04 -15.23 5.25
N TYR A 24 -3.80 -15.06 6.55
CA TYR A 24 -3.97 -16.13 7.54
C TYR A 24 -4.44 -15.56 8.89
N GLY A 25 -4.71 -16.44 9.85
CA GLY A 25 -5.15 -16.07 11.19
C GLY A 25 -6.60 -16.46 11.43
N ALA A 26 -6.90 -16.81 12.68
CA ALA A 26 -8.20 -17.39 13.08
C ALA A 26 -9.40 -16.47 12.82
N ASP A 27 -9.16 -15.19 12.59
CA ASP A 27 -10.22 -14.22 12.33
C ASP A 27 -10.51 -14.02 10.83
N GLY A 28 -9.64 -14.49 9.95
CA GLY A 28 -9.71 -14.27 8.50
C GLY A 28 -10.66 -15.18 7.75
N SER A 29 -10.86 -14.89 6.46
CA SER A 29 -11.60 -15.72 5.52
C SER A 29 -11.17 -15.43 4.08
N SER A 30 -11.49 -16.35 3.15
CA SER A 30 -11.22 -16.13 1.71
C SER A 30 -11.96 -14.92 1.14
N GLU A 31 -13.14 -14.60 1.68
CA GLU A 31 -13.89 -13.39 1.33
C GLU A 31 -13.13 -12.12 1.76
N LEU A 32 -12.60 -12.10 2.99
CA LEU A 32 -11.80 -10.98 3.48
C LEU A 32 -10.52 -10.80 2.67
N ALA A 33 -9.84 -11.88 2.33
CA ALA A 33 -8.61 -11.85 1.52
C ALA A 33 -8.88 -11.28 0.12
N THR A 34 -9.92 -11.78 -0.54
CA THR A 34 -10.34 -11.28 -1.87
C THR A 34 -10.72 -9.81 -1.82
N LYS A 35 -11.42 -9.39 -0.75
CA LYS A 35 -11.84 -8.00 -0.55
C LYS A 35 -10.64 -7.07 -0.31
N ALA A 36 -9.70 -7.45 0.56
CA ALA A 36 -8.48 -6.68 0.82
C ALA A 36 -7.69 -6.46 -0.48
N ALA A 37 -7.39 -7.53 -1.20
CA ALA A 37 -6.69 -7.46 -2.49
C ALA A 37 -7.41 -6.57 -3.52
N SER A 38 -8.74 -6.70 -3.63
CA SER A 38 -9.55 -5.88 -4.53
C SER A 38 -9.54 -4.39 -4.15
N ASN A 39 -9.64 -4.07 -2.86
CA ASN A 39 -9.55 -2.69 -2.36
C ASN A 39 -8.18 -2.07 -2.67
N ILE A 40 -7.09 -2.80 -2.39
CA ILE A 40 -5.72 -2.36 -2.65
C ILE A 40 -5.55 -2.13 -4.16
N GLN A 41 -5.88 -3.12 -4.98
CA GLN A 41 -5.74 -3.07 -6.43
C GLN A 41 -6.51 -1.89 -7.03
N SER A 42 -7.78 -1.73 -6.66
CA SER A 42 -8.64 -0.67 -7.21
C SER A 42 -8.15 0.72 -6.84
N GLN A 43 -7.72 0.94 -5.60
CA GLN A 43 -7.23 2.23 -5.15
C GLN A 43 -5.90 2.62 -5.80
N TRP A 44 -4.96 1.67 -5.95
CA TRP A 44 -3.70 1.93 -6.66
C TRP A 44 -3.92 2.18 -8.15
N ASN A 45 -4.80 1.42 -8.80
CA ASN A 45 -5.11 1.62 -10.21
C ASN A 45 -5.93 2.89 -10.49
N ALA A 46 -6.71 3.39 -9.53
CA ALA A 46 -7.46 4.63 -9.66
C ALA A 46 -6.58 5.87 -9.93
N ALA A 47 -5.28 5.79 -9.61
CA ALA A 47 -4.31 6.84 -9.92
C ALA A 47 -4.09 7.02 -11.44
N ASN A 48 -4.36 5.99 -12.27
CA ASN A 48 -3.98 5.94 -13.69
C ASN A 48 -2.50 6.35 -13.89
N GLY A 49 -1.66 5.81 -13.00
CA GLY A 49 -0.27 6.21 -12.87
C GLY A 49 0.55 5.95 -14.13
N LYS A 50 1.57 6.75 -14.35
CA LYS A 50 2.57 6.57 -15.41
C LYS A 50 3.98 6.57 -14.85
N THR A 51 4.92 5.97 -15.57
CA THR A 51 6.35 6.04 -15.25
C THR A 51 7.15 6.05 -16.55
N THR A 52 8.34 6.63 -16.56
CA THR A 52 9.26 6.56 -17.71
C THR A 52 10.42 5.65 -17.34
N ILE A 53 10.69 4.63 -18.15
CA ILE A 53 11.81 3.71 -17.94
C ILE A 53 12.55 3.62 -19.28
N ASP A 54 13.86 3.90 -19.27
CA ASP A 54 14.69 3.89 -20.49
C ASP A 54 14.07 4.73 -21.63
N ASP A 55 13.63 5.95 -21.30
CA ASP A 55 12.95 6.92 -22.18
C ASP A 55 11.60 6.47 -22.78
N VAL A 56 11.05 5.35 -22.31
CA VAL A 56 9.72 4.86 -22.70
C VAL A 56 8.71 5.12 -21.59
N GLU A 57 7.59 5.76 -21.92
CA GLU A 57 6.47 5.95 -20.99
C GLU A 57 5.63 4.67 -20.89
N TYR A 58 5.40 4.21 -19.66
CA TYR A 58 4.54 3.08 -19.33
C TYR A 58 3.37 3.53 -18.46
N SER A 59 2.18 3.00 -18.73
CA SER A 59 1.08 3.06 -17.77
C SER A 59 1.32 2.03 -16.67
N VAL A 60 1.20 2.43 -15.41
CA VAL A 60 1.41 1.57 -14.25
C VAL A 60 0.08 0.94 -13.86
N SER A 61 0.08 -0.38 -13.74
CA SER A 61 -1.05 -1.16 -13.26
C SER A 61 -0.62 -2.10 -12.15
N PHE A 62 -1.51 -2.30 -11.20
CA PHE A 62 -1.34 -3.19 -10.06
C PHE A 62 -2.25 -4.39 -10.26
N VAL A 63 -1.69 -5.58 -10.06
CA VAL A 63 -2.39 -6.85 -10.06
C VAL A 63 -2.15 -7.47 -8.69
N VAL A 64 -3.20 -7.50 -7.87
CA VAL A 64 -3.15 -8.02 -6.51
C VAL A 64 -4.15 -9.17 -6.41
N THR A 65 -3.67 -10.34 -6.03
CA THR A 65 -4.51 -11.52 -5.78
C THR A 65 -4.48 -11.85 -4.30
N GLY A 66 -5.66 -11.99 -3.69
CA GLY A 66 -5.80 -12.38 -2.29
C GLY A 66 -6.23 -13.84 -2.17
N ILE A 67 -5.49 -14.63 -1.39
CA ILE A 67 -5.87 -15.98 -0.99
C ILE A 67 -5.87 -16.09 0.53
N PHE A 68 -6.76 -16.89 1.09
CA PHE A 68 -6.75 -17.17 2.52
C PHE A 68 -6.30 -18.61 2.75
N ASP A 69 -5.24 -18.77 3.54
CA ASP A 69 -4.70 -20.07 3.93
C ASP A 69 -4.27 -20.07 5.39
N ASN A 70 -5.13 -20.62 6.25
CA ASN A 70 -4.83 -20.74 7.67
C ASN A 70 -3.96 -21.96 8.03
N SER A 71 -3.54 -22.75 7.05
CA SER A 71 -2.58 -23.84 7.24
C SER A 71 -1.13 -23.38 7.13
N ILE A 72 -0.89 -22.13 6.70
CA ILE A 72 0.45 -21.61 6.50
C ILE A 72 1.25 -21.58 7.82
N THR A 73 2.46 -22.12 7.75
CA THR A 73 3.34 -22.27 8.90
C THR A 73 4.35 -21.12 9.00
N ALA A 74 5.04 -21.02 10.14
CA ALA A 74 6.16 -20.08 10.28
C ALA A 74 7.29 -20.38 9.28
N ASP A 75 7.52 -21.66 8.98
CA ASP A 75 8.57 -22.09 8.05
C ASP A 75 8.24 -21.72 6.60
N ASP A 76 6.96 -21.79 6.19
CA ASP A 76 6.54 -21.35 4.86
C ASP A 76 6.85 -19.86 4.64
N ILE A 77 6.56 -19.03 5.64
CA ILE A 77 6.86 -17.59 5.58
C ILE A 77 8.36 -17.34 5.63
N LYS A 78 9.07 -17.97 6.57
CA LYS A 78 10.51 -17.80 6.77
C LYS A 78 11.31 -18.15 5.52
N ASN A 79 10.92 -19.23 4.84
CA ASN A 79 11.60 -19.75 3.67
C ASN A 79 11.10 -19.16 2.35
N ASN A 80 10.18 -18.18 2.38
CA ASN A 80 9.73 -17.52 1.16
C ASN A 80 10.91 -16.80 0.47
N THR A 81 11.09 -17.07 -0.81
CA THR A 81 12.13 -16.45 -1.65
C THR A 81 11.54 -15.59 -2.76
N ASP A 82 10.21 -15.60 -2.94
CA ASP A 82 9.54 -14.78 -3.94
C ASP A 82 8.91 -13.53 -3.30
N ILE A 83 9.41 -12.37 -3.71
CA ILE A 83 8.92 -11.07 -3.25
C ILE A 83 7.47 -10.78 -3.69
N LYS A 84 6.91 -11.57 -4.61
CA LYS A 84 5.48 -11.50 -4.93
C LYS A 84 4.62 -12.00 -3.78
N ASN A 85 5.10 -12.94 -2.98
CA ASN A 85 4.32 -13.52 -1.90
C ASN A 85 4.43 -12.64 -0.65
N ASN A 86 3.28 -12.09 -0.26
CA ASN A 86 3.10 -11.24 0.90
C ASN A 86 2.23 -12.02 1.89
N TYR A 87 2.60 -12.05 3.16
CA TYR A 87 1.90 -12.80 4.19
C TYR A 87 1.34 -11.87 5.25
N ILE A 88 0.02 -11.74 5.24
CA ILE A 88 -0.70 -10.79 6.07
C ILE A 88 -1.56 -11.56 7.06
N LYS A 89 -1.43 -11.23 8.34
CA LYS A 89 -2.31 -11.82 9.36
C LYS A 89 -3.56 -10.98 9.51
N PHE A 90 -4.73 -11.58 9.37
CA PHE A 90 -5.97 -10.97 9.81
C PHE A 90 -6.19 -11.14 11.31
N THR A 91 -6.52 -10.04 11.98
CA THR A 91 -6.83 -10.04 13.41
C THR A 91 -7.98 -9.09 13.75
N LYS A 92 -8.81 -9.46 14.73
CA LYS A 92 -9.85 -8.58 15.28
C LYS A 92 -9.35 -7.65 16.38
N SER A 93 -8.36 -8.05 17.17
CA SER A 93 -7.97 -7.28 18.37
C SER A 93 -6.68 -7.78 19.03
N ARG A 94 -5.54 -7.13 18.72
CA ARG A 94 -4.32 -7.00 19.57
C ARG A 94 -3.45 -5.78 19.22
N ILE A 95 -3.80 -5.00 18.20
CA ILE A 95 -3.02 -3.87 17.68
C ILE A 95 -3.93 -2.67 17.44
N ASP A 96 -3.39 -1.46 17.58
CA ASP A 96 -4.16 -0.22 17.46
C ASP A 96 -4.56 0.07 16.00
N VAL A 97 -3.69 -0.29 15.05
CA VAL A 97 -3.83 -0.07 13.61
C VAL A 97 -3.22 -1.23 12.82
N SER A 98 -3.72 -1.50 11.61
CA SER A 98 -3.01 -2.35 10.65
C SER A 98 -1.60 -1.82 10.37
N TYR A 99 -0.66 -2.70 10.01
CA TYR A 99 0.71 -2.33 9.68
C TYR A 99 1.39 -3.33 8.74
N MET A 100 2.45 -2.86 8.07
CA MET A 100 3.51 -3.70 7.51
C MET A 100 4.74 -3.67 8.43
N ASP A 101 5.51 -4.77 8.49
CA ASP A 101 6.71 -4.88 9.36
C ASP A 101 7.81 -3.87 9.04
N GLY A 102 7.79 -3.26 7.86
CA GLY A 102 8.68 -2.17 7.51
C GLY A 102 8.52 -1.69 6.08
N VAL A 103 9.33 -0.70 5.72
CA VAL A 103 9.38 -0.20 4.34
C VAL A 103 9.97 -1.29 3.44
N GLY A 104 9.17 -1.70 2.47
CA GLY A 104 9.44 -2.76 1.53
C GLY A 104 9.11 -4.15 2.05
N SER A 105 8.57 -4.33 3.26
CA SER A 105 8.35 -5.67 3.82
C SER A 105 7.25 -6.43 3.07
N ASN A 106 7.32 -7.76 3.13
CA ASN A 106 6.30 -8.66 2.58
C ASN A 106 5.46 -9.33 3.66
N THR A 107 5.51 -8.83 4.89
CA THR A 107 4.75 -9.34 6.03
C THR A 107 4.14 -8.20 6.85
N GLY A 108 3.02 -8.47 7.52
CA GLY A 108 2.29 -7.51 8.33
C GLY A 108 1.03 -8.07 8.98
N GLU A 109 0.24 -7.21 9.61
CA GLU A 109 -1.07 -7.56 10.19
C GLU A 109 -2.13 -6.53 9.82
N PHE A 110 -3.29 -7.02 9.34
CA PHE A 110 -4.45 -6.18 9.01
C PHE A 110 -5.59 -6.40 10.00
N LEU A 111 -6.11 -5.28 10.50
CA LEU A 111 -7.34 -5.27 11.27
C LEU A 111 -8.55 -5.47 10.35
N ILE A 112 -9.36 -6.49 10.63
CA ILE A 112 -10.54 -6.82 9.81
C ILE A 112 -11.54 -5.67 9.74
N LYS A 113 -11.63 -4.85 10.79
CA LYS A 113 -12.47 -3.64 10.79
C LYS A 113 -12.08 -2.65 9.68
N ASN A 114 -10.80 -2.61 9.30
CA ASN A 114 -10.32 -1.75 8.21
C ASN A 114 -10.66 -2.36 6.85
N VAL A 115 -10.38 -3.64 6.66
CA VAL A 115 -10.73 -4.37 5.42
C VAL A 115 -12.24 -4.29 5.12
N ASN A 116 -13.07 -4.34 6.16
CA ASN A 116 -14.52 -4.33 5.98
C ASN A 116 -15.10 -2.98 5.52
N ASP A 117 -14.45 -1.87 5.84
CA ASP A 117 -14.85 -0.54 5.39
C ASP A 117 -13.98 -0.11 4.20
N ALA A 118 -14.42 -0.45 2.99
CA ALA A 118 -13.68 -0.15 1.75
C ALA A 118 -13.44 1.35 1.50
N LYS A 119 -14.09 2.25 2.25
CA LYS A 119 -13.80 3.69 2.18
C LYS A 119 -12.52 4.03 2.91
N ILE A 120 -12.12 3.22 3.88
CA ILE A 120 -10.89 3.40 4.63
C ILE A 120 -9.73 2.88 3.79
N THR A 121 -8.74 3.74 3.53
CA THR A 121 -7.60 3.41 2.67
C THR A 121 -6.44 2.76 3.44
N THR A 122 -6.72 2.06 4.55
CA THR A 122 -5.66 1.65 5.49
C THR A 122 -4.80 0.55 4.89
N GLU A 123 -5.42 -0.54 4.44
CA GLU A 123 -4.73 -1.63 3.76
C GLU A 123 -3.94 -1.14 2.53
N THR A 124 -4.49 -0.19 1.77
CA THR A 124 -3.81 0.41 0.61
C THR A 124 -2.58 1.22 1.02
N HIS A 125 -2.65 1.94 2.15
CA HIS A 125 -1.51 2.66 2.72
C HIS A 125 -0.43 1.70 3.22
N GLU A 126 -0.83 0.65 3.96
CA GLU A 126 0.09 -0.36 4.44
C GLU A 126 0.78 -1.07 3.25
N PHE A 127 0.04 -1.41 2.19
CA PHE A 127 0.65 -1.96 0.98
C PHE A 127 1.61 -1.00 0.28
N GLY A 128 1.39 0.31 0.40
CA GLY A 128 2.37 1.31 -0.02
C GLY A 128 3.70 1.18 0.74
N HIS A 129 3.65 0.91 2.04
CA HIS A 129 4.84 0.52 2.79
C HIS A 129 5.45 -0.77 2.23
N GLY A 130 4.65 -1.80 1.96
CA GLY A 130 5.12 -3.05 1.36
C GLY A 130 5.81 -2.86 -0.01
N TYR A 131 5.35 -1.90 -0.82
CA TYR A 131 6.01 -1.51 -2.07
C TYR A 131 7.32 -0.74 -1.88
N GLY A 132 7.64 -0.29 -0.66
CA GLY A 132 8.87 0.44 -0.36
C GLY A 132 8.69 1.94 -0.14
N LEU A 133 7.47 2.43 0.03
CA LEU A 133 7.23 3.84 0.35
C LEU A 133 7.33 4.10 1.86
N ALA A 134 8.03 5.16 2.24
CA ALA A 134 7.99 5.70 3.59
C ALA A 134 6.90 6.79 3.71
N HIS A 135 6.54 7.17 4.93
CA HIS A 135 5.75 8.38 5.14
C HIS A 135 6.51 9.62 4.66
N PRO A 136 5.83 10.60 4.02
CA PRO A 136 6.40 11.91 3.78
C PRO A 136 6.81 12.60 5.09
N THR A 137 7.92 13.34 5.06
CA THR A 137 8.44 14.08 6.22
C THR A 137 7.68 15.38 6.48
N ASP A 138 7.33 16.10 5.42
CA ASP A 138 6.41 17.23 5.49
C ASP A 138 4.99 16.71 5.68
N THR A 139 4.39 17.01 6.83
CA THR A 139 3.06 16.54 7.23
C THR A 139 2.08 17.69 7.46
N ASP A 140 2.34 18.86 6.85
CA ASP A 140 1.38 19.96 6.80
C ASP A 140 0.92 20.20 5.36
N LEU A 141 -0.28 19.74 5.05
CA LEU A 141 -0.91 19.83 3.73
C LEU A 141 -2.03 20.86 3.64
N ARG A 142 -2.18 21.73 4.63
CA ARG A 142 -3.17 22.81 4.57
C ARG A 142 -2.87 23.69 3.35
N GLY A 143 -3.87 23.90 2.50
CA GLY A 143 -3.76 24.62 1.23
C GLY A 143 -3.02 23.87 0.10
N LYS A 144 -2.53 22.64 0.32
CA LYS A 144 -1.75 21.86 -0.67
C LYS A 144 -2.60 20.89 -1.49
N GLY A 145 -3.89 20.77 -1.19
CA GLY A 145 -4.84 19.98 -1.98
C GLY A 145 -4.98 18.53 -1.52
N GLN A 146 -5.21 17.62 -2.49
CA GLN A 146 -5.55 16.23 -2.25
C GLN A 146 -4.41 15.49 -1.52
N PRO A 147 -4.64 14.93 -0.31
CA PRO A 147 -3.62 14.14 0.38
C PRO A 147 -3.36 12.82 -0.34
N GLY A 148 -2.07 12.52 -0.53
CA GLY A 148 -1.58 11.25 -1.08
C GLY A 148 -1.79 10.06 -0.14
N ILE A 149 -1.63 8.84 -0.66
CA ILE A 149 -1.95 7.62 0.10
C ILE A 149 -1.01 7.45 1.30
N MET A 150 0.26 7.84 1.17
CA MET A 150 1.30 7.62 2.17
C MET A 150 1.31 8.64 3.31
N TYR A 151 0.39 9.60 3.35
CA TYR A 151 0.31 10.51 4.48
C TYR A 151 -0.25 9.81 5.73
N PRO A 152 0.44 9.91 6.89
CA PRO A 152 -0.03 9.30 8.13
C PRO A 152 -1.22 10.04 8.72
N ARG A 153 -1.97 9.40 9.62
CA ARG A 153 -3.17 9.97 10.29
C ARG A 153 -2.91 11.29 11.03
N GLY A 154 -1.66 11.58 11.41
CA GLY A 154 -1.26 12.85 12.06
C GLY A 154 -1.06 14.05 11.12
N THR A 155 -1.31 13.89 9.82
CA THR A 155 -1.11 14.95 8.82
C THR A 155 -2.14 16.07 9.00
N LEU A 156 -1.67 17.32 8.97
CA LEU A 156 -2.52 18.52 8.98
C LEU A 156 -3.08 18.74 7.57
N VAL A 157 -4.38 18.95 7.44
CA VAL A 157 -5.06 19.08 6.15
C VAL A 157 -6.15 20.14 6.21
N ASP A 158 -6.64 20.54 5.04
CA ASP A 158 -7.84 21.37 4.93
C ASP A 158 -9.08 20.66 5.46
N ALA A 159 -10.05 21.44 5.96
CA ALA A 159 -11.25 20.98 6.66
C ALA A 159 -11.94 19.79 5.97
N LYS A 160 -12.11 19.85 4.65
CA LYS A 160 -12.76 18.82 3.82
C LYS A 160 -12.12 17.42 3.90
N TYR A 161 -10.87 17.33 4.36
CA TYR A 161 -10.12 16.08 4.46
C TYR A 161 -9.93 15.61 5.92
N THR A 162 -10.47 16.34 6.89
CA THR A 162 -10.32 16.03 8.32
C THR A 162 -11.37 15.01 8.82
N TYR A 163 -11.19 14.49 10.04
CA TYR A 163 -12.23 13.70 10.72
C TYR A 163 -13.52 14.48 10.99
N TYR A 164 -13.41 15.78 11.24
CA TYR A 164 -14.54 16.64 11.54
C TYR A 164 -14.50 17.93 10.69
N PRO A 165 -14.94 17.88 9.41
CA PRO A 165 -14.86 19.04 8.52
C PRO A 165 -15.56 20.30 9.05
N LYS A 166 -16.62 20.14 9.85
CA LYS A 166 -17.33 21.27 10.49
C LYS A 166 -16.48 22.01 11.54
N LYS A 167 -15.39 21.43 12.03
CA LYS A 167 -14.45 22.06 12.98
C LYS A 167 -13.36 22.89 12.28
N GLY A 168 -13.38 22.97 10.95
CA GLY A 168 -12.38 23.72 10.17
C GLY A 168 -11.13 22.89 9.85
N ASN A 169 -10.06 23.56 9.45
CA ASN A 169 -8.78 22.94 9.10
C ASN A 169 -8.14 22.26 10.32
N SER A 170 -7.16 21.38 10.09
CA SER A 170 -6.31 20.89 11.17
C SER A 170 -5.58 22.05 11.87
N ALA A 171 -5.36 21.90 13.17
CA ALA A 171 -4.67 22.89 13.99
C ALA A 171 -3.54 22.26 14.79
N VAL A 172 -2.56 23.10 15.13
CA VAL A 172 -1.46 22.77 16.05
C VAL A 172 -1.63 23.68 17.25
N ASP A 173 -1.69 23.10 18.44
CA ASP A 173 -1.60 23.85 19.68
C ASP A 173 -0.20 24.47 19.78
N PRO A 174 -0.07 25.81 19.83
CA PRO A 174 1.24 26.48 19.86
C PRO A 174 2.02 26.24 21.15
N THR A 175 1.36 25.78 22.22
CA THR A 175 1.96 25.54 23.54
C THR A 175 2.45 24.10 23.66
N THR A 176 1.63 23.14 23.21
CA THR A 176 1.91 21.71 23.40
C THR A 176 2.45 21.02 22.15
N GLY A 177 2.33 21.67 20.97
CA GLY A 177 2.59 21.05 19.68
C GLY A 177 1.54 19.99 19.28
N ALA A 178 0.50 19.79 20.08
CA ALA A 178 -0.52 18.78 19.83
C ALA A 178 -1.29 19.11 18.54
N ARG A 179 -1.40 18.11 17.67
CA ARG A 179 -2.17 18.22 16.43
C ARG A 179 -3.62 17.80 16.66
N SER A 180 -4.56 18.55 16.09
CA SER A 180 -5.99 18.26 16.21
C SER A 180 -6.69 18.33 14.86
N ASN A 181 -7.83 17.64 14.77
CA ASN A 181 -8.64 17.52 13.56
C ASN A 181 -7.81 17.13 12.32
N THR A 182 -6.94 16.13 12.48
CA THR A 182 -6.02 15.67 11.43
C THR A 182 -6.76 14.89 10.35
N ILE A 183 -6.02 14.47 9.32
CA ILE A 183 -6.57 13.75 8.16
C ILE A 183 -7.41 12.53 8.55
N ASN A 184 -8.60 12.43 7.96
CA ASN A 184 -9.38 11.20 7.98
C ASN A 184 -8.90 10.29 6.82
N PRO A 185 -8.46 9.05 7.09
CA PRO A 185 -7.95 8.12 6.10
C PRO A 185 -8.81 7.96 4.85
N VAL A 186 -10.14 8.09 4.97
CA VAL A 186 -11.07 7.91 3.83
C VAL A 186 -10.87 8.92 2.70
N TYR A 187 -10.17 10.02 2.98
CA TYR A 187 -9.90 11.06 1.99
C TYR A 187 -8.54 10.94 1.33
N ARG A 188 -7.68 10.01 1.74
CA ARG A 188 -6.42 9.75 1.05
C ARG A 188 -6.70 9.15 -0.32
N LYS A 189 -5.82 9.41 -1.28
CA LYS A 189 -5.86 8.78 -2.61
C LYS A 189 -4.46 8.43 -3.04
N VAL A 190 -4.30 7.34 -3.78
CA VAL A 190 -3.07 7.10 -4.53
C VAL A 190 -2.97 8.18 -5.62
N THR A 191 -1.84 8.86 -5.68
CA THR A 191 -1.56 9.94 -6.63
C THR A 191 -0.42 9.57 -7.57
N GLN A 192 -0.25 10.32 -8.66
CA GLN A 192 0.92 10.18 -9.52
C GLN A 192 2.24 10.37 -8.75
N GLN A 193 2.26 11.21 -7.72
CA GLN A 193 3.45 11.37 -6.88
C GLN A 193 3.77 10.08 -6.10
N ASP A 194 2.76 9.37 -5.59
CA ASP A 194 2.97 8.08 -4.94
C ASP A 194 3.56 7.05 -5.92
N ILE A 195 3.11 7.06 -7.18
CA ILE A 195 3.65 6.22 -8.26
C ILE A 195 5.11 6.59 -8.58
N ASN A 196 5.41 7.88 -8.71
CA ASN A 196 6.78 8.36 -8.94
C ASN A 196 7.71 7.94 -7.80
N ASN A 197 7.22 7.99 -6.56
CA ASN A 197 7.99 7.64 -5.37
C ASN A 197 8.34 6.15 -5.29
N LEU A 198 7.64 5.27 -6.04
CA LEU A 198 8.00 3.86 -6.16
C LEU A 198 9.36 3.66 -6.87
N GLY A 199 9.82 4.66 -7.62
CA GLY A 199 11.13 4.61 -8.29
C GLY A 199 11.23 3.47 -9.31
N LEU A 200 10.15 3.21 -10.06
CA LEU A 200 10.08 2.10 -11.03
C LEU A 200 11.14 2.22 -12.14
N ASP A 201 11.58 3.44 -12.43
CA ASP A 201 12.69 3.80 -13.32
C ASP A 201 14.06 3.37 -12.79
N LYS A 202 14.18 3.13 -11.48
CA LYS A 202 15.44 2.79 -10.80
C LYS A 202 15.60 1.30 -10.54
N ILE A 203 14.56 0.50 -10.83
CA ILE A 203 14.60 -0.94 -10.66
C ILE A 203 15.54 -1.54 -11.71
N LYS A 204 16.38 -2.50 -11.29
CA LYS A 204 17.12 -3.34 -12.22
C LYS A 204 16.19 -4.45 -12.72
N TYR A 205 15.91 -4.43 -14.02
CA TYR A 205 15.08 -5.44 -14.65
C TYR A 205 15.95 -6.51 -15.30
N ASP A 206 15.54 -7.76 -15.16
CA ASP A 206 16.13 -8.88 -15.87
C ASP A 206 15.82 -8.75 -17.36
N PRO A 207 16.82 -8.75 -18.26
CA PRO A 207 16.62 -8.49 -19.68
C PRO A 207 15.84 -9.60 -20.40
N ASN A 208 15.89 -10.83 -19.88
CA ASN A 208 15.21 -11.98 -20.48
C ASN A 208 13.71 -11.96 -20.14
N THR A 209 13.40 -11.74 -18.87
CA THR A 209 12.03 -11.81 -18.33
C THR A 209 11.32 -10.46 -18.28
N GLY A 210 12.05 -9.35 -18.36
CA GLY A 210 11.51 -8.00 -18.16
C GLY A 210 10.99 -7.74 -16.75
N THR A 211 11.39 -8.56 -15.77
CA THR A 211 10.92 -8.49 -14.39
C THR A 211 11.94 -7.82 -13.47
N GLY A 212 11.46 -7.15 -12.44
CA GLY A 212 12.28 -6.50 -11.42
C GLY A 212 11.67 -6.64 -10.03
N GLN A 213 12.49 -6.39 -9.01
CA GLN A 213 12.07 -6.45 -7.62
C GLN A 213 11.63 -5.07 -7.13
N LEU A 214 10.46 -5.03 -6.49
CA LEU A 214 9.90 -3.88 -5.79
C LEU A 214 9.52 -4.38 -4.39
N GLY A 215 10.04 -3.73 -3.35
CA GLY A 215 10.04 -4.27 -1.99
C GLY A 215 11.25 -5.16 -1.68
N LYS A 216 11.19 -5.84 -0.52
CA LYS A 216 12.20 -6.69 0.11
C LYS A 216 11.54 -7.83 0.91
N LEU A 217 12.25 -8.92 1.13
CA LEU A 217 11.75 -10.02 1.97
C LEU A 217 12.00 -9.71 3.45
N SER A 218 10.94 -9.66 4.25
CA SER A 218 11.01 -9.61 5.73
C SER A 218 10.81 -10.98 6.33
N ASN A 219 9.87 -11.76 5.81
CA ASN A 219 9.60 -13.16 6.19
C ASN A 219 9.36 -13.36 7.71
N ILE A 220 8.62 -12.44 8.34
CA ILE A 220 8.26 -12.48 9.76
C ILE A 220 6.87 -13.14 9.94
N LYS A 221 6.76 -14.09 10.87
CA LYS A 221 5.47 -14.72 11.23
C LYS A 221 4.84 -14.01 12.43
N HIS A 222 3.55 -13.72 12.32
CA HIS A 222 2.70 -13.13 13.37
C HIS A 222 1.70 -14.13 13.96
#